data_AF-A0A800HA54-F1
#
_entry.id   AF-A0A800HA54-F1
#
_cell.length_a   1.000
_cell.length_b   1.000
_cell.length_c   1.000
_cell.angle_alpha   90.00
_cell.angle_beta   90.00
_cell.angle_gamma   90.00
#
_symmetry.space_group_name_H-M   'P 1'
#
loop_
_entity.id
_entity.type
_entity.pdbx_description
1 polymer ?
#
loop_
_entity_poly.entity_id
_entity_poly.type
_entity_poly.pdbx_seq_one_letter_code
_entity_poly.pdbx_strand_id
1 'polypeptide(L)'
;MRIIKETHIDFMSKTGLGGLLSALLIVVGVASMVMKGGPKLSIDFKGGTMIAVNYTDPVDINEVRSALNQVNIDGQTFDFSKAEIKHFGDESNVAVRLPSIDDEPEQFAHKFVEKMAEAFPSLIPDDKSKFILSIDKVGPKIGAELSGDAVMAIFSTLLLILIYISIRFEFKYAVGAIAALAHDILITLGIFSLLDFEVSLAVIAAFLT
;
A
#
# COMPACT_ATOMS: atom_id res chain seq x y z
N MET A 1 -17.85 16.96 -39.57
CA MET A 1 -18.09 18.07 -38.62
C MET A 1 -16.93 18.09 -37.64
N ARG A 2 -16.04 19.09 -37.67
CA ARG A 2 -14.95 19.21 -36.66
C ARG A 2 -15.61 19.57 -35.33
N ILE A 3 -15.65 18.62 -34.39
CA ILE A 3 -16.33 18.76 -33.09
C ILE A 3 -15.58 19.74 -32.16
N ILE A 4 -14.28 19.92 -32.38
CA ILE A 4 -13.44 20.86 -31.61
C ILE A 4 -12.99 21.99 -32.54
N LYS A 5 -13.40 23.23 -32.23
CA LYS A 5 -12.92 24.47 -32.88
C LYS A 5 -11.50 24.80 -32.39
N GLU A 6 -10.78 25.66 -33.11
CA GLU A 6 -9.44 26.18 -32.74
C GLU A 6 -9.46 26.87 -31.34
N THR A 7 -9.26 26.09 -30.28
CA THR A 7 -9.27 26.54 -28.88
C THR A 7 -7.94 27.16 -28.51
N HIS A 8 -7.97 28.40 -28.02
CA HIS A 8 -6.81 29.13 -27.53
C HIS A 8 -6.84 29.17 -25.99
N ILE A 9 -6.21 28.18 -25.35
CA ILE A 9 -6.10 28.10 -23.89
C ILE A 9 -4.71 28.60 -23.50
N ASP A 10 -4.65 29.63 -22.65
CA ASP A 10 -3.40 30.20 -22.15
C ASP A 10 -2.90 29.44 -20.90
N PHE A 11 -2.19 28.33 -21.14
CA PHE A 11 -1.55 27.55 -20.08
C PHE A 11 -0.44 28.32 -19.37
N MET A 12 0.28 29.20 -20.08
CA MET A 12 1.42 29.93 -19.54
C MET A 12 1.00 30.87 -18.41
N SER A 13 -0.15 31.53 -18.55
CA SER A 13 -0.73 32.38 -17.50
C SER A 13 -1.06 31.64 -16.19
N LYS A 14 -1.28 30.31 -16.25
CA LYS A 14 -1.70 29.49 -15.11
C LYS A 14 -0.54 28.72 -14.45
N THR A 15 0.64 28.73 -15.05
CA THR A 15 1.83 28.01 -14.54
C THR A 15 2.17 28.35 -13.09
N GLY A 16 2.12 29.63 -12.71
CA GLY A 16 2.43 30.06 -11.34
C GLY A 16 1.44 29.53 -10.30
N LEU A 17 0.14 29.57 -10.61
CA LEU A 17 -0.90 29.04 -9.73
C LEU A 17 -0.81 27.52 -9.61
N GLY A 18 -0.62 26.83 -10.74
CA GLY A 18 -0.43 25.38 -10.77
C GLY A 18 0.79 24.95 -9.95
N GLY A 19 1.94 25.60 -10.16
CA GLY A 19 3.16 25.33 -9.41
C GLY A 19 3.01 25.56 -7.90
N LEU A 20 2.29 26.61 -7.49
CA LEU A 20 2.03 26.87 -6.07
C LEU A 20 1.15 25.79 -5.43
N LEU A 21 0.08 25.38 -6.12
CA LEU A 21 -0.81 24.32 -5.64
C LEU A 21 -0.09 22.97 -5.55
N SER A 22 0.67 22.62 -6.60
CA SER A 22 1.54 21.45 -6.62
C SER A 22 2.54 21.45 -5.46
N ALA A 23 3.25 22.56 -5.26
CA ALA A 23 4.23 22.68 -4.18
C ALA A 23 3.58 22.52 -2.81
N LEU A 24 2.39 23.09 -2.60
CA LEU A 24 1.64 22.91 -1.36
C LEU A 24 1.29 21.44 -1.12
N LEU A 25 0.78 20.73 -2.14
CA LEU A 25 0.46 19.31 -2.04
C LEU A 25 1.69 18.46 -1.71
N ILE A 26 2.83 18.75 -2.37
CA ILE A 26 4.10 18.05 -2.08
C ILE A 26 4.54 18.32 -0.65
N VAL A 27 4.51 19.58 -0.18
CA VAL A 27 4.92 19.92 1.19
C VAL A 27 4.04 19.21 2.22
N VAL A 28 2.72 19.23 2.04
CA VAL A 28 1.78 18.55 2.96
C VAL A 28 1.99 17.03 2.91
N GLY A 29 2.14 16.46 1.72
CA GLY A 29 2.37 15.02 1.53
C GLY A 29 3.69 14.55 2.15
N VAL A 30 4.79 15.27 1.90
CA VAL A 30 6.10 14.98 2.49
C VAL A 30 6.07 15.16 4.01
N ALA A 31 5.42 16.20 4.53
CA ALA A 31 5.26 16.40 5.96
C ALA A 31 4.52 15.22 6.61
N SER A 32 3.40 14.78 6.01
CA SER A 32 2.68 13.58 6.45
C SER A 32 3.59 12.34 6.46
N MET A 33 4.38 12.16 5.40
CA MET A 33 5.27 11.02 5.25
C MET A 33 6.36 11.01 6.32
N VAL A 34 6.98 12.16 6.60
CA VAL A 34 7.98 12.28 7.69
C VAL A 34 7.34 12.03 9.05
N MET A 35 6.16 12.59 9.32
CA MET A 35 5.44 12.40 10.59
C MET A 35 5.03 10.93 10.83
N LYS A 36 4.71 10.19 9.76
CA LYS A 36 4.33 8.76 9.82
C LYS A 36 5.53 7.81 9.71
N GLY A 37 6.76 8.32 9.61
CA GLY A 37 7.98 7.50 9.55
C GLY A 37 8.27 6.88 8.17
N GLY A 38 7.71 7.43 7.09
CA GLY A 38 7.90 6.99 5.72
C GLY A 38 6.62 6.51 5.02
N PRO A 39 6.73 6.08 3.75
CA PRO A 39 5.62 5.44 3.05
C PRO A 39 5.27 4.11 3.70
N LYS A 40 3.98 3.81 3.74
CA LYS A 40 3.47 2.57 4.31
C LYS A 40 3.64 1.43 3.33
N LEU A 41 4.68 0.63 3.50
CA LEU A 41 4.97 -0.50 2.61
C LEU A 41 4.10 -1.72 2.95
N SER A 42 3.65 -2.44 1.92
CA SER A 42 2.91 -3.70 2.03
C SER A 42 3.78 -4.85 2.55
N ILE A 43 3.16 -6.02 2.74
CA ILE A 43 3.87 -7.27 3.08
C ILE A 43 4.84 -7.71 1.98
N ASP A 44 4.67 -7.24 0.74
CA ASP A 44 5.58 -7.56 -0.37
C ASP A 44 7.01 -7.08 -0.11
N PHE A 45 7.15 -6.02 0.67
CA PHE A 45 8.44 -5.40 0.98
C PHE A 45 8.91 -5.73 2.39
N LYS A 46 8.01 -5.68 3.38
CA LYS A 46 8.36 -5.92 4.79
C LYS A 46 8.39 -7.40 5.18
N GLY A 47 7.79 -8.27 4.36
CA GLY A 47 7.39 -9.60 4.78
C GLY A 47 6.26 -9.56 5.80
N GLY A 48 5.64 -10.71 6.03
CA GLY A 48 4.56 -10.90 6.98
C GLY A 48 3.42 -11.73 6.42
N THR A 49 2.29 -11.68 7.10
CA THR A 49 1.06 -12.38 6.67
C THR A 49 -0.10 -11.39 6.67
N MET A 50 -0.83 -11.36 5.57
CA MET A 50 -2.08 -10.62 5.42
C MET A 50 -3.22 -11.64 5.42
N ILE A 51 -4.18 -11.46 6.31
CA ILE A 51 -5.33 -12.34 6.46
C ILE A 51 -6.57 -11.50 6.26
N ALA A 52 -7.41 -11.89 5.31
CA ALA A 52 -8.68 -11.26 5.02
C ALA A 52 -9.81 -12.24 5.31
N VAL A 53 -10.74 -11.85 6.17
CA VAL A 53 -11.93 -12.64 6.55
C VAL A 53 -13.21 -11.87 6.30
N ASN A 54 -14.31 -12.59 6.14
CA ASN A 54 -15.65 -12.05 5.97
C ASN A 54 -16.59 -12.57 7.06
N TYR A 55 -17.07 -11.65 7.90
CA TYR A 55 -18.13 -11.91 8.88
C TYR A 55 -19.51 -11.77 8.23
N THR A 56 -20.57 -12.25 8.88
CA THR A 56 -21.96 -12.13 8.39
C THR A 56 -22.53 -10.73 8.58
N ASP A 57 -22.12 -10.05 9.64
CA ASP A 57 -22.57 -8.73 10.03
C ASP A 57 -21.38 -7.80 10.27
N PRO A 58 -21.57 -6.47 10.26
CA PRO A 58 -20.54 -5.51 10.60
C PRO A 58 -19.88 -5.80 11.96
N VAL A 59 -18.55 -5.73 12.03
CA VAL A 59 -17.77 -5.99 13.26
C VAL A 59 -16.92 -4.79 13.61
N ASP A 60 -16.94 -4.34 14.87
CA ASP A 60 -16.11 -3.22 15.29
C ASP A 60 -14.61 -3.61 15.35
N ILE A 61 -13.76 -2.83 14.67
CA ILE A 61 -12.31 -3.07 14.62
C ILE A 61 -11.65 -3.06 16.00
N ASN A 62 -12.17 -2.29 16.96
CA ASN A 62 -11.65 -2.25 18.33
C ASN A 62 -12.02 -3.51 19.11
N GLU A 63 -13.17 -4.12 18.84
CA GLU A 63 -13.51 -5.43 19.38
C GLU A 63 -12.59 -6.50 18.81
N VAL A 64 -12.38 -6.50 17.48
CA VAL A 64 -11.42 -7.40 16.82
C VAL A 64 -10.02 -7.21 17.40
N ARG A 65 -9.56 -5.97 17.55
CA ARG A 65 -8.26 -5.67 18.16
C ARG A 65 -8.17 -6.20 19.59
N SER A 66 -9.22 -5.99 20.38
CA SER A 66 -9.26 -6.44 21.77
C SER A 66 -9.20 -7.97 21.88
N ALA A 67 -9.88 -8.68 20.97
CA ALA A 67 -9.84 -10.13 20.86
C ALA A 67 -8.47 -10.67 20.40
N LEU A 68 -7.73 -9.89 19.62
CA LEU A 68 -6.42 -10.28 19.06
C LEU A 68 -5.22 -9.75 19.86
N ASN A 69 -5.43 -9.04 20.97
CA ASN A 69 -4.33 -8.49 21.78
C ASN A 69 -3.35 -9.56 22.28
N GLN A 70 -3.84 -10.70 22.74
CA GLN A 70 -3.02 -11.84 23.15
C GLN A 70 -3.62 -13.12 22.59
N VAL A 71 -2.99 -13.65 21.55
CA VAL A 71 -3.43 -14.88 20.89
C VAL A 71 -2.47 -16.00 21.25
N ASN A 72 -3.00 -17.09 21.81
CA ASN A 72 -2.23 -18.29 22.08
C ASN A 72 -2.37 -19.28 20.94
N ILE A 73 -1.25 -19.64 20.30
CA ILE A 73 -1.18 -20.63 19.23
C ILE A 73 -0.05 -21.60 19.57
N ASP A 74 -0.38 -22.88 19.68
CA ASP A 74 0.54 -23.97 20.05
C ASP A 74 1.36 -23.72 21.32
N GLY A 75 0.78 -23.04 22.31
CA GLY A 75 1.44 -22.74 23.58
C GLY A 75 2.35 -21.51 23.54
N GLN A 76 2.51 -20.87 22.39
CA GLN A 76 3.18 -19.57 22.24
C GLN A 76 2.14 -18.45 22.33
N THR A 77 2.46 -17.40 23.08
CA THR A 77 1.59 -16.21 23.19
C THR A 77 2.14 -15.10 22.31
N PHE A 78 1.31 -14.64 21.39
CA PHE A 78 1.66 -13.55 20.48
C PHE A 78 0.83 -12.31 20.81
N ASP A 79 1.50 -11.15 20.80
CA ASP A 79 0.85 -9.85 21.00
C ASP A 79 0.63 -9.16 19.65
N PHE A 80 -0.65 -9.03 19.26
CA PHE A 80 -1.06 -8.34 18.04
C PHE A 80 -1.83 -7.05 18.32
N SER A 81 -1.68 -6.47 19.51
CA SER A 81 -2.27 -5.16 19.85
C SER A 81 -1.85 -4.03 18.89
N LYS A 82 -0.67 -4.17 18.29
CA LYS A 82 -0.10 -3.25 17.28
C LYS A 82 -0.28 -3.72 15.84
N ALA A 83 -0.94 -4.86 15.63
CA ALA A 83 -1.26 -5.30 14.29
C ALA A 83 -2.20 -4.30 13.61
N GLU A 84 -2.01 -4.16 12.31
CA GLU A 84 -2.90 -3.33 11.53
C GLU A 84 -4.17 -4.12 11.21
N ILE A 85 -5.30 -3.57 11.63
CA ILE A 85 -6.63 -4.16 11.46
C ILE A 85 -7.50 -3.10 10.80
N LYS A 86 -8.10 -3.44 9.66
CA LYS A 86 -8.89 -2.53 8.83
C LYS A 86 -10.08 -3.24 8.20
N HIS A 87 -11.12 -2.47 7.91
CA HIS A 87 -12.16 -2.89 6.97
C HIS A 87 -11.69 -2.79 5.53
N PHE A 88 -12.28 -3.60 4.66
CA PHE A 88 -12.09 -3.48 3.21
C PHE A 88 -13.38 -3.81 2.47
N GLY A 89 -13.77 -3.00 1.49
CA GLY A 89 -15.06 -3.17 0.81
C GLY A 89 -16.23 -2.67 1.66
N ASP A 90 -16.58 -3.40 2.73
CA ASP A 90 -17.64 -3.09 3.69
C ASP A 90 -17.20 -3.36 5.15
N GLU A 91 -18.10 -3.15 6.11
CA GLU A 91 -17.82 -3.27 7.55
C GLU A 91 -17.85 -4.72 8.07
N SER A 92 -18.26 -5.71 7.26
CA SER A 92 -18.21 -7.14 7.65
C SER A 92 -16.91 -7.81 7.21
N ASN A 93 -16.22 -7.22 6.23
CA ASN A 93 -14.92 -7.66 5.76
C ASN A 93 -13.79 -7.03 6.60
N VAL A 94 -12.93 -7.88 7.17
CA VAL A 94 -11.83 -7.46 8.04
C VAL A 94 -10.52 -8.04 7.54
N ALA A 95 -9.55 -7.16 7.37
CA ALA A 95 -8.18 -7.50 7.02
C ALA A 95 -7.25 -7.24 8.21
N VAL A 96 -6.41 -8.22 8.52
CA VAL A 96 -5.39 -8.18 9.56
C VAL A 96 -4.02 -8.39 8.95
N ARG A 97 -3.10 -7.46 9.20
CA ARG A 97 -1.69 -7.63 8.86
C ARG A 97 -0.89 -7.99 10.09
N LEU A 98 -0.21 -9.12 9.98
CA LEU A 98 0.72 -9.64 10.95
C LEU A 98 2.16 -9.45 10.46
N PRO A 99 3.08 -8.96 11.31
CA PRO A 99 4.50 -8.94 10.96
C PRO A 99 5.03 -10.36 10.77
N SER A 100 6.19 -10.49 10.12
CA SER A 100 6.90 -11.78 10.11
C SER A 100 7.25 -12.19 11.54
N ILE A 101 7.01 -13.44 11.88
CA ILE A 101 7.28 -14.02 13.20
C ILE A 101 8.43 -15.01 13.06
N ASP A 102 9.43 -14.90 13.94
CA ASP A 102 10.52 -15.87 14.04
C ASP A 102 10.01 -17.15 14.72
N ASP A 103 10.43 -18.32 14.23
CA ASP A 103 9.92 -19.63 14.69
C ASP A 103 8.39 -19.75 14.68
N GLU A 104 7.77 -19.23 13.62
CA GLU A 104 6.34 -19.33 13.39
C GLU A 104 5.85 -20.79 13.41
N PRO A 105 4.82 -21.12 14.22
CA PRO A 105 4.25 -22.47 14.27
C PRO A 105 3.73 -22.96 12.91
N GLU A 106 3.69 -24.28 12.73
CA GLU A 106 3.07 -24.86 11.53
C GLU A 106 1.61 -24.42 11.39
N GLN A 107 1.24 -24.01 10.17
CA GLN A 107 -0.11 -23.52 9.83
C GLN A 107 -0.59 -22.34 10.70
N PHE A 108 0.34 -21.54 11.23
CA PHE A 108 0.02 -20.38 12.07
C PHE A 108 -1.07 -19.49 11.49
N ALA A 109 -1.04 -19.16 10.20
CA ALA A 109 -2.08 -18.32 9.57
C ALA A 109 -3.49 -18.95 9.64
N HIS A 110 -3.61 -20.27 9.45
CA HIS A 110 -4.89 -20.97 9.58
C HIS A 110 -5.34 -21.02 11.04
N LYS A 111 -4.44 -21.30 11.97
CA LYS A 111 -4.73 -21.27 13.42
C LYS A 111 -5.13 -19.88 13.89
N PHE A 112 -4.53 -18.84 13.32
CA PHE A 112 -4.88 -17.46 13.60
C PHE A 112 -6.30 -17.13 13.12
N VAL A 113 -6.66 -17.57 11.90
CA VAL A 113 -8.04 -17.46 11.40
C VAL A 113 -9.03 -18.20 12.30
N GLU A 114 -8.68 -19.39 12.81
CA GLU A 114 -9.51 -20.10 13.78
C GLU A 114 -9.72 -19.28 15.05
N LYS A 115 -8.71 -18.56 15.54
CA LYS A 115 -8.84 -17.65 16.68
C LYS A 115 -9.74 -16.45 16.38
N MET A 116 -9.68 -15.92 15.16
CA MET A 116 -10.61 -14.87 14.71
C MET A 116 -12.06 -15.35 14.64
N ALA A 117 -12.26 -16.61 14.25
CA ALA A 117 -13.56 -17.28 14.25
C ALA A 117 -14.06 -17.52 15.70
N GLU A 118 -13.22 -18.04 16.58
CA GLU A 118 -13.55 -18.29 17.99
C GLU A 118 -13.90 -17.01 18.75
N ALA A 119 -13.32 -15.86 18.38
CA ALA A 119 -13.63 -14.57 18.98
C ALA A 119 -15.07 -14.10 18.69
N PHE A 120 -15.60 -14.42 17.50
CA PHE A 120 -16.93 -13.98 17.05
C PHE A 120 -17.73 -15.14 16.44
N PRO A 121 -18.05 -16.18 17.23
CA PRO A 121 -18.63 -17.42 16.70
C PRO A 121 -20.03 -17.23 16.11
N SER A 122 -20.76 -16.19 16.55
CA SER A 122 -22.09 -15.85 16.03
C SER A 122 -22.06 -15.10 14.70
N LEU A 123 -20.90 -14.62 14.27
CA LEU A 123 -20.74 -13.79 13.08
C LEU A 123 -20.05 -14.53 11.93
N ILE A 124 -19.90 -15.86 12.04
CA ILE A 124 -19.29 -16.69 11.01
C ILE A 124 -20.37 -17.11 10.01
N PRO A 125 -20.13 -17.01 8.69
CA PRO A 125 -21.03 -17.54 7.68
C PRO A 125 -21.30 -19.04 7.88
N ASP A 126 -22.53 -19.49 7.62
CA ASP A 126 -22.91 -20.92 7.68
C ASP A 126 -21.98 -21.80 6.84
N ASP A 127 -21.56 -21.27 5.69
CA ASP A 127 -20.53 -21.85 4.85
C ASP A 127 -19.15 -21.34 5.27
N LYS A 128 -18.42 -22.16 6.03
CA LYS A 128 -17.06 -21.85 6.52
C LYS A 128 -16.07 -21.52 5.41
N SER A 129 -16.31 -21.97 4.17
CA SER A 129 -15.44 -21.63 3.04
C SER A 129 -15.51 -20.15 2.67
N LYS A 130 -16.61 -19.47 3.02
CA LYS A 130 -16.81 -18.02 2.77
C LYS A 130 -16.24 -17.14 3.87
N PHE A 131 -15.80 -17.72 4.99
CA PHE A 131 -15.19 -16.96 6.07
C PHE A 131 -13.79 -16.45 5.68
N ILE A 132 -13.00 -17.28 5.00
CA ILE A 132 -11.64 -16.94 4.59
C ILE A 132 -11.67 -16.36 3.17
N LEU A 133 -11.33 -15.09 3.02
CA LEU A 133 -11.25 -14.44 1.71
C LEU A 133 -9.85 -14.54 1.10
N SER A 134 -8.81 -14.26 1.89
CA SER A 134 -7.43 -14.49 1.47
C SER A 134 -6.49 -14.71 2.66
N ILE A 135 -5.43 -15.47 2.40
CA ILE A 135 -4.28 -15.61 3.30
C ILE A 135 -3.04 -15.45 2.41
N ASP A 136 -2.41 -14.29 2.48
CA ASP A 136 -1.24 -13.95 1.69
C ASP A 136 -0.03 -13.86 2.61
N LYS A 137 1.02 -14.63 2.30
CA LYS A 137 2.22 -14.69 3.14
C LYS A 137 3.47 -14.43 2.31
N VAL A 138 4.30 -13.51 2.78
CA VAL A 138 5.60 -13.19 2.19
C VAL A 138 6.68 -13.35 3.25
N GLY A 139 7.65 -14.22 2.99
CA GLY A 139 8.79 -14.41 3.89
C GLY A 139 9.72 -13.19 3.90
N PRO A 140 10.40 -12.88 5.02
CA PRO A 140 11.25 -11.69 5.14
C PRO A 140 12.40 -11.66 4.12
N LYS A 141 12.94 -12.82 3.75
CA LYS A 141 13.98 -12.92 2.70
C LYS A 141 13.45 -12.54 1.33
N ILE A 142 12.26 -13.06 0.96
CA ILE A 142 11.62 -12.75 -0.32
C ILE A 142 11.22 -11.27 -0.35
N GLY A 143 10.70 -10.74 0.75
CA GLY A 143 10.35 -9.31 0.84
C GLY A 143 11.55 -8.39 0.66
N ALA A 144 12.71 -8.75 1.25
CA ALA A 144 13.95 -8.01 1.06
C ALA A 144 14.46 -8.07 -0.39
N GLU A 145 14.34 -9.22 -1.05
CA GLU A 145 14.71 -9.39 -2.47
C GLU A 145 13.79 -8.56 -3.38
N LEU A 146 12.46 -8.67 -3.21
CA LEU A 146 11.47 -7.88 -3.95
C LEU A 146 11.65 -6.37 -3.75
N SER A 147 12.02 -5.95 -2.53
CA SER A 147 12.35 -4.54 -2.25
C SER A 147 13.57 -4.08 -3.05
N GLY A 148 14.64 -4.90 -3.09
CA GLY A 148 15.83 -4.61 -3.87
C GLY A 148 15.53 -4.52 -5.37
N ASP A 149 14.77 -5.47 -5.89
CA ASP A 149 14.36 -5.52 -7.29
C ASP A 149 13.49 -4.32 -7.69
N ALA A 150 12.53 -3.93 -6.83
CA ALA A 150 11.71 -2.75 -7.06
C ALA A 150 12.55 -1.46 -7.14
N VAL A 151 13.50 -1.29 -6.24
CA VAL A 151 14.42 -0.14 -6.25
C VAL A 151 15.27 -0.15 -7.53
N MET A 152 15.83 -1.30 -7.89
CA MET A 152 16.62 -1.46 -9.11
C MET A 152 15.80 -1.19 -10.37
N ALA A 153 14.54 -1.62 -10.43
CA ALA A 153 13.63 -1.35 -11.53
C ALA A 153 13.35 0.14 -11.69
N ILE A 154 13.08 0.86 -10.60
CA ILE A 154 12.83 2.31 -10.62
C ILE A 154 14.05 3.05 -11.18
N PHE A 155 15.25 2.78 -10.64
CA PHE A 155 16.48 3.43 -11.12
C PHE A 155 16.79 3.11 -12.58
N SER A 156 16.62 1.84 -12.98
CA SER A 156 16.87 1.40 -14.36
C SER A 156 15.90 2.08 -15.33
N THR A 157 14.62 2.17 -14.99
CA THR A 157 13.61 2.85 -15.82
C THR A 157 13.89 4.34 -15.96
N LEU A 158 14.20 5.03 -14.85
CA LEU A 158 14.55 6.46 -14.89
C LEU A 158 15.78 6.72 -15.77
N LEU A 159 16.80 5.85 -15.68
CA LEU A 159 18.01 5.94 -16.51
C LEU A 159 17.70 5.72 -17.99
N LEU A 160 16.89 4.70 -18.32
CA LEU A 160 16.50 4.41 -19.70
C LEU A 160 15.67 5.55 -20.31
N ILE A 161 14.74 6.15 -19.55
CA ILE A 161 13.98 7.33 -19.97
C ILE A 161 14.93 8.51 -20.23
N LEU A 162 15.88 8.76 -19.32
CA LEU A 162 16.88 9.83 -19.49
C LEU A 162 17.68 9.65 -20.78
N ILE A 163 18.20 8.45 -21.03
CA ILE A 163 19.00 8.12 -22.22
C ILE A 163 18.12 8.29 -23.47
N TYR A 164 16.92 7.75 -23.47
CA TYR A 164 16.01 7.82 -24.61
C TYR A 164 15.66 9.27 -24.96
N ILE A 165 15.24 10.08 -23.99
CA ILE A 165 14.88 11.48 -24.23
C ILE A 165 16.11 12.27 -24.67
N SER A 166 17.30 12.01 -24.11
CA SER A 166 18.53 12.72 -24.48
C SER A 166 18.99 12.42 -25.91
N ILE A 167 18.70 11.24 -26.44
CA ILE A 167 18.98 10.89 -27.84
C ILE A 167 17.91 11.48 -28.76
N ARG A 168 16.65 11.43 -28.34
CA ARG A 168 15.50 11.84 -29.17
C ARG A 168 15.29 13.35 -29.22
N PHE A 169 15.65 14.05 -28.15
CA PHE A 169 15.43 15.47 -27.89
C PHE A 169 16.68 16.11 -27.26
N GLU A 170 16.65 17.42 -27.06
CA GLU A 170 17.71 18.10 -26.30
C GLU A 170 17.72 17.67 -24.82
N PHE A 171 18.92 17.56 -24.24
CA PHE A 171 19.13 17.16 -22.84
C PHE A 171 18.28 17.96 -21.83
N LYS A 172 18.02 19.24 -22.09
CA LYS A 172 17.15 20.10 -21.24
C LYS A 172 15.73 19.54 -21.08
N TYR A 173 15.20 18.86 -22.10
CA TYR A 173 13.89 18.21 -22.02
C TYR A 173 13.93 16.93 -21.17
N ALA A 174 15.07 16.21 -21.17
CA ALA A 174 15.25 15.02 -20.35
C ALA A 174 15.24 15.36 -18.84
N VAL A 175 15.93 16.44 -18.46
CA VAL A 175 15.90 16.94 -17.07
C VAL A 175 14.49 17.39 -16.68
N GLY A 176 13.79 18.10 -17.56
CA GLY A 176 12.41 18.51 -17.32
C GLY A 176 11.44 17.33 -17.14
N ALA A 177 11.60 16.27 -17.93
CA ALA A 177 10.79 15.06 -17.82
C ALA A 177 11.02 14.33 -16.48
N ILE A 178 12.27 14.20 -16.04
CA ILE A 178 12.58 13.60 -14.73
C ILE A 178 12.01 14.43 -13.59
N ALA A 179 12.11 15.76 -13.67
CA ALA A 179 11.54 16.65 -12.66
C ALA A 179 10.01 16.51 -12.58
N ALA A 180 9.33 16.37 -13.73
CA ALA A 180 7.90 16.13 -13.78
C ALA A 180 7.53 14.76 -13.19
N LEU A 181 8.27 13.70 -13.51
CA LEU A 181 8.03 12.36 -12.93
C LEU A 181 8.24 12.35 -11.41
N ALA A 182 9.31 12.98 -10.92
CA ALA A 182 9.56 13.11 -9.49
C ALA A 182 8.43 13.89 -8.79
N HIS A 183 7.95 14.98 -9.41
CA HIS A 183 6.80 15.72 -8.92
C HIS A 183 5.54 14.84 -8.80
N ASP A 184 5.21 14.09 -9.85
CA ASP A 184 4.00 13.26 -9.87
C ASP A 184 4.07 12.14 -8.82
N ILE A 185 5.23 11.48 -8.70
CA ILE A 185 5.47 10.44 -7.68
C ILE A 185 5.39 11.02 -6.26
N LEU A 186 5.92 12.22 -6.02
CA LEU A 186 5.85 12.84 -4.70
C LEU A 186 4.42 13.20 -4.30
N ILE A 187 3.61 13.68 -5.24
CA ILE A 187 2.20 13.96 -4.98
C ILE A 187 1.43 12.67 -4.71
N THR A 188 1.61 11.63 -5.53
CA THR A 188 0.90 10.36 -5.34
C THR A 188 1.29 9.68 -4.03
N LEU A 189 2.59 9.61 -3.69
CA LEU A 189 3.05 9.09 -2.41
C LEU A 189 2.57 9.95 -1.23
N GLY A 190 2.49 11.27 -1.41
CA GLY A 190 1.93 12.20 -0.44
C GLY A 190 0.47 11.89 -0.13
N ILE A 191 -0.35 11.67 -1.16
CA ILE A 191 -1.76 11.28 -1.02
C ILE A 191 -1.87 9.91 -0.34
N PHE A 192 -1.03 8.93 -0.72
CA PHE A 192 -1.01 7.62 -0.08
C PHE A 192 -0.69 7.72 1.41
N SER A 193 0.29 8.56 1.77
CA SER A 193 0.63 8.82 3.16
C SER A 193 -0.54 9.45 3.92
N LEU A 194 -1.21 10.44 3.34
CA LEU A 194 -2.35 11.12 3.97
C LEU A 194 -3.52 10.18 4.23
N LEU A 195 -3.81 9.28 3.28
CA LEU A 195 -4.93 8.34 3.33
C LEU A 195 -4.60 6.99 4.00
N ASP A 196 -3.38 6.80 4.51
CA ASP A 196 -2.91 5.54 5.09
C ASP A 196 -3.02 4.34 4.13
N PHE A 197 -2.89 4.62 2.83
CA PHE A 197 -2.78 3.62 1.78
C PHE A 197 -1.39 3.02 1.73
N GLU A 198 -1.34 1.80 1.22
CA GLU A 198 -0.12 1.01 1.17
C GLU A 198 0.50 1.06 -0.20
N VAL A 199 1.82 1.09 -0.20
CA VAL A 199 2.62 0.91 -1.40
C VAL A 199 2.93 -0.58 -1.51
N SER A 200 2.30 -1.24 -2.49
CA SER A 200 2.56 -2.62 -2.88
C SER A 200 3.37 -2.70 -4.17
N LEU A 201 3.81 -3.89 -4.56
CA LEU A 201 4.46 -4.08 -5.86
C LEU A 201 3.57 -3.64 -7.03
N ALA A 202 2.26 -3.84 -6.93
CA ALA A 202 1.31 -3.37 -7.94
C ALA A 202 1.29 -1.84 -8.05
N VAL A 203 1.41 -1.14 -6.93
CA VAL A 203 1.50 0.33 -6.90
C VAL A 203 2.82 0.81 -7.53
N ILE A 204 3.94 0.15 -7.22
CA ILE A 204 5.22 0.46 -7.88
C ILE A 204 5.13 0.22 -9.38
N ALA A 205 4.54 -0.91 -9.81
CA ALA A 205 4.33 -1.19 -11.23
C ALA A 205 3.48 -0.11 -11.90
N ALA A 206 2.40 0.36 -11.25
CA ALA A 206 1.57 1.45 -11.75
C ALA A 206 2.31 2.79 -11.87
N PHE A 207 3.37 3.04 -11.08
CA PHE A 207 4.22 4.22 -11.26
C PHE A 207 5.21 4.09 -12.44
N LEU A 208 5.49 2.87 -12.90
CA LEU A 208 6.45 2.59 -13.96
C LEU A 208 5.80 2.42 -15.35
N THR A 209 4.47 2.29 -15.41
CA THR A 209 3.67 2.22 -16.65
C THR A 209 3.29 3.60 -17.17
#